data_AF-A0A223HVH5-F1
#
_entry.id   AF-A0A223HVH5-F1
#
_cell.length_a   1.000
_cell.length_b   1.000
_cell.length_c   1.000
_cell.angle_alpha   90.00
_cell.angle_beta   90.00
_cell.angle_gamma   90.00
#
_symmetry.space_group_name_H-M   'P 1'
#
loop_
_entity.id
_entity.type
_entity.pdbx_description
1 polymer ?
#
loop_
_entity_poly.entity_id
_entity_poly.type
_entity_poly.pdbx_seq_one_letter_code
_entity_poly.pdbx_strand_id
1 'polypeptide(L)'
;MPLKQLFEEVMNNYIVAKSSQPFKGNRMGEILRNEIPNAIQKFSFIGGDFIVKGSCGQGNWAEIPWVAIMHKSVTKTTMEGVYIVYLFSSDMKRLYITLNQGCTKLKDEYGKAKAIEKMMSIATSIRDKLNPKSWKTDDNISIGNEFYEKGMIFYKLYEKDNIPSDEVLKSDLNDLINIYIDYILSTRNSREESTQNEHMENTYNIKEEITNIKNYIRSRGFLYDDNLIENYYLSLKTKPFLILAGISGTGKSKLARLFAEAIGAIAGNRRFKLVPVRPDWSDSTDLLGYKDLNGRFHPGVLTTFVKDAMENPQKPYFFVLDEMNLARVEYYFSDVLSIIESRNKVNKTIVSDSLLNRELLDSASFSDYGDIYIPDNLYFIGTVNMDETTFPFSKKVLDRANVIELSDVDLGYAFEDVEEVLPKTLNNDFLRSDFLTLKDCAVYDDIVYKTISILKEINNVLGYYRFGYRVRDEICFYTIYNSIYGLMYFDDAMDYEILQKILPRINGSSISIKKMLIELFKICSGNLENRFEYESDVSEKMFEEISNAKYRKSCEKIAFMTRRYEEDGFTSYWL
;
A
#
# COMPACT_ATOMS: atom_id res chain seq x y z
N MET A 1 -13.54 23.81 36.29
CA MET A 1 -14.47 23.17 37.21
C MET A 1 -14.01 21.72 37.41
N PRO A 2 -14.06 21.18 38.64
CA PRO A 2 -13.92 19.75 38.93
C PRO A 2 -14.74 18.87 37.99
N LEU A 3 -14.22 17.70 37.60
CA LEU A 3 -14.88 16.81 36.65
C LEU A 3 -16.21 16.26 37.21
N LYS A 4 -16.23 15.93 38.50
CA LYS A 4 -17.43 15.57 39.26
C LYS A 4 -18.54 16.61 39.12
N GLN A 5 -18.21 17.87 39.34
CA GLN A 5 -19.19 18.97 39.28
C GLN A 5 -19.77 19.12 37.87
N LEU A 6 -18.95 18.96 36.83
CA LEU A 6 -19.43 18.99 35.44
C LEU A 6 -20.42 17.84 35.16
N PHE A 7 -20.15 16.63 35.67
CA PHE A 7 -21.08 15.51 35.54
C PHE A 7 -22.38 15.74 36.31
N GLU A 8 -22.30 16.21 37.56
CA GLU A 8 -23.48 16.57 38.36
C GLU A 8 -24.31 17.68 37.69
N GLU A 9 -23.66 18.68 37.08
CA GLU A 9 -24.35 19.77 36.37
C GLU A 9 -25.16 19.23 35.18
N VAL A 10 -24.60 18.30 34.41
CA VAL A 10 -25.33 17.62 33.31
C VAL A 10 -26.48 16.78 33.87
N MET A 11 -26.24 15.94 34.88
CA MET A 11 -27.26 15.04 35.43
C MET A 11 -28.44 15.79 36.09
N ASN A 12 -28.19 16.99 36.60
CA ASN A 12 -29.22 17.84 37.20
C ASN A 12 -30.05 18.62 36.18
N ASN A 13 -29.43 19.07 35.09
CA ASN A 13 -30.04 20.11 34.24
C ASN A 13 -30.34 19.64 32.81
N TYR A 14 -29.81 18.51 32.34
CA TYR A 14 -29.95 18.08 30.95
C TYR A 14 -31.39 17.79 30.53
N ILE A 15 -32.22 17.18 31.39
CA ILE A 15 -33.63 16.90 31.05
C ILE A 15 -34.39 18.21 30.82
N VAL A 16 -34.22 19.18 31.71
CA VAL A 16 -34.86 20.50 31.60
C VAL A 16 -34.36 21.23 30.35
N ALA A 17 -33.05 21.20 30.10
CA ALA A 17 -32.47 21.79 28.90
C ALA A 17 -33.04 21.16 27.61
N LYS A 18 -33.13 19.83 27.57
CA LYS A 18 -33.68 19.06 26.46
C LYS A 18 -35.17 19.35 26.21
N SER A 19 -35.97 19.51 27.27
CA SER A 19 -37.42 19.66 27.15
C SER A 19 -37.91 21.10 26.93
N SER A 20 -37.14 22.09 27.38
CA SER A 20 -37.64 23.47 27.53
C SER A 20 -36.68 24.58 27.10
N GLN A 21 -35.46 24.25 26.67
CA GLN A 21 -34.45 25.25 26.32
C GLN A 21 -33.94 25.09 24.88
N PRO A 22 -33.50 26.18 24.22
CA PRO A 22 -32.94 26.11 22.88
C PRO A 22 -31.65 25.28 22.88
N PHE A 23 -31.43 24.52 21.80
CA PHE A 23 -30.25 23.69 21.62
C PHE A 23 -28.96 24.50 21.36
N LYS A 24 -29.06 25.56 20.56
CA LYS A 24 -27.92 26.41 20.19
C LYS A 24 -27.55 27.32 21.37
N GLY A 25 -26.27 27.33 21.74
CA GLY A 25 -25.73 28.19 22.80
C GLY A 25 -26.11 27.77 24.23
N ASN A 26 -26.66 26.57 24.41
CA ASN A 26 -27.07 26.08 25.73
C ASN A 26 -25.87 25.67 26.59
N ARG A 27 -25.92 25.98 27.90
CA ARG A 27 -24.93 25.59 28.91
C ARG A 27 -24.64 24.08 28.90
N MET A 28 -25.65 23.22 28.81
CA MET A 28 -25.45 21.77 28.80
C MET A 28 -24.70 21.30 27.55
N GLY A 29 -24.93 21.98 26.42
CA GLY A 29 -24.19 21.72 25.18
C GLY A 29 -22.72 22.11 25.30
N GLU A 30 -22.41 23.22 25.97
CA GLU A 30 -21.05 23.69 26.22
C GLU A 30 -20.27 22.74 27.14
N ILE A 31 -20.89 22.31 28.24
CA ILE A 31 -20.29 21.36 29.18
C ILE A 31 -19.93 20.05 28.47
N LEU A 32 -20.87 19.50 27.70
CA LEU A 32 -20.67 18.21 27.05
C LEU A 32 -19.69 18.29 25.89
N ARG A 33 -19.75 19.33 25.04
CA ARG A 33 -18.88 19.42 23.85
C ARG A 33 -17.48 19.89 24.17
N ASN A 34 -17.31 20.72 25.20
CA ASN A 34 -16.06 21.42 25.44
C ASN A 34 -15.52 21.20 26.86
N GLU A 35 -16.28 21.50 27.93
CA GLU A 35 -15.69 21.53 29.28
C GLU A 35 -15.27 20.15 29.81
N ILE A 36 -16.13 19.14 29.66
CA ILE A 36 -15.79 17.76 30.06
C ILE A 36 -14.63 17.23 29.20
N PRO A 37 -14.67 17.31 27.85
CA PRO A 37 -13.53 16.94 27.00
C PRO A 37 -12.22 17.64 27.38
N ASN A 38 -12.26 18.95 27.61
CA ASN A 38 -11.09 19.74 27.99
C ASN A 38 -10.55 19.38 29.38
N ALA A 39 -11.43 19.02 30.32
CA ALA A 39 -11.02 18.53 31.64
C ALA A 39 -10.30 17.19 31.54
N ILE A 40 -10.82 16.26 30.73
CA ILE A 40 -10.23 14.94 30.50
C ILE A 40 -8.88 15.07 29.77
N GLN A 41 -8.80 15.92 28.74
CA GLN A 41 -7.59 16.12 27.94
C GLN A 41 -6.39 16.65 28.76
N LYS A 42 -6.64 17.24 29.93
CA LYS A 42 -5.58 17.73 30.84
C LYS A 42 -4.93 16.62 31.66
N PHE A 43 -5.48 15.41 31.69
CA PHE A 43 -4.85 14.30 32.37
C PHE A 43 -3.59 13.84 31.63
N SER A 44 -2.49 13.65 32.37
CA SER A 44 -1.17 13.35 31.79
C SER A 44 -1.11 12.05 30.99
N PHE A 45 -2.01 11.10 31.25
CA PHE A 45 -2.13 9.84 30.51
C PHE A 45 -2.97 9.93 29.23
N ILE A 46 -3.60 11.08 28.97
CA ILE A 46 -4.31 11.35 27.71
C ILE A 46 -3.34 12.07 26.76
N GLY A 47 -2.55 11.27 26.04
CA GLY A 47 -1.56 11.74 25.07
C GLY A 47 -2.17 12.24 23.75
N GLY A 48 -1.30 12.70 22.84
CA GLY A 48 -1.69 13.24 21.53
C GLY A 48 -2.37 12.24 20.59
N ASP A 49 -2.32 10.94 20.90
CA ASP A 49 -2.95 9.87 20.12
C ASP A 49 -4.42 9.63 20.46
N PHE A 50 -4.92 10.27 21.52
CA PHE A 50 -6.32 10.21 21.90
C PHE A 50 -7.12 11.40 21.34
N ILE A 51 -8.36 11.11 20.93
CA ILE A 51 -9.36 12.10 20.55
C ILE A 51 -10.46 12.05 21.63
N VAL A 52 -10.63 13.16 22.35
CA VAL A 52 -11.73 13.32 23.32
C VAL A 52 -12.81 14.19 22.70
N LYS A 53 -14.04 13.67 22.62
CA LYS A 53 -15.17 14.36 21.99
C LYS A 53 -16.45 14.10 22.74
N GLY A 54 -17.22 15.15 23.00
CA GLY A 54 -18.58 15.00 23.53
C GLY A 54 -19.67 15.42 22.57
N SER A 55 -20.87 14.90 22.80
CA SER A 55 -22.05 15.17 22.00
C SER A 55 -23.30 15.16 22.87
N CYS A 56 -24.13 16.19 22.68
CA CYS A 56 -25.52 16.22 23.12
C CYS A 56 -26.48 16.17 21.92
N GLY A 57 -26.03 15.67 20.76
CA GLY A 57 -26.75 15.67 19.50
C GLY A 57 -26.24 16.69 18.47
N GLN A 58 -26.81 16.64 17.26
CA GLN A 58 -26.49 17.51 16.13
C GLN A 58 -27.78 18.17 15.63
N GLY A 59 -27.94 19.48 15.86
CA GLY A 59 -29.16 20.22 15.54
C GLY A 59 -30.33 20.02 16.51
N ASN A 60 -30.47 18.82 17.09
CA ASN A 60 -31.45 18.49 18.13
C ASN A 60 -30.79 17.80 19.32
N TRP A 61 -31.42 17.87 20.50
CA TRP A 61 -30.96 17.20 21.72
C TRP A 61 -31.00 15.68 21.58
N ALA A 62 -29.87 15.03 21.86
CA ALA A 62 -29.77 13.59 21.96
C ALA A 62 -30.52 13.08 23.20
N GLU A 63 -31.09 11.90 23.08
CA GLU A 63 -31.68 11.21 24.22
C GLU A 63 -30.63 10.79 25.24
N ILE A 64 -29.48 10.34 24.75
CA ILE A 64 -28.33 9.89 25.51
C ILE A 64 -27.14 10.76 25.08
N PRO A 65 -26.80 11.81 25.84
CA PRO A 65 -25.55 12.53 25.65
C PRO A 65 -24.37 11.65 26.07
N TRP A 66 -23.19 11.96 25.53
CA TRP A 66 -21.99 11.17 25.79
C TRP A 66 -20.71 11.97 25.62
N VAL A 67 -19.63 11.48 26.24
CA VAL A 67 -18.26 11.94 26.01
C VAL A 67 -17.36 10.73 25.73
N ALA A 68 -16.85 10.62 24.51
CA ALA A 68 -16.03 9.52 24.04
C ALA A 68 -14.54 9.89 24.03
N ILE A 69 -13.71 8.91 24.31
CA ILE A 69 -12.25 8.96 24.29
C ILE A 69 -11.81 7.82 23.36
N MET A 70 -11.32 8.21 22.19
CA MET A 70 -10.97 7.29 21.10
C MET A 70 -9.46 7.33 20.86
N HIS A 71 -8.87 6.20 20.50
CA HIS A 71 -7.47 6.15 20.12
C HIS A 71 -7.39 6.18 18.59
N LYS A 72 -6.57 7.06 18.01
CA LYS A 72 -6.51 7.31 16.57
C LYS A 72 -6.26 6.06 15.72
N SER A 73 -5.59 5.05 16.27
CA SER A 73 -5.31 3.78 15.59
C SER A 73 -6.49 2.78 15.61
N VAL A 74 -7.53 3.02 16.41
CA VAL A 74 -8.70 2.12 16.53
C VAL A 74 -9.89 2.73 15.82
N THR A 75 -10.22 3.98 16.13
CA THR A 75 -11.32 4.70 15.50
C THR A 75 -11.20 6.21 15.71
N LYS A 76 -11.74 6.99 14.77
CA LYS A 76 -11.90 8.44 14.88
C LYS A 76 -13.37 8.84 15.06
N THR A 77 -14.28 7.87 15.15
CA THR A 77 -15.73 8.08 15.20
C THR A 77 -16.38 7.15 16.24
N THR A 78 -17.55 7.54 16.78
CA THR A 78 -18.35 6.66 17.64
C THR A 78 -19.28 5.72 16.87
N MET A 79 -19.22 5.73 15.54
CA MET A 79 -20.06 4.88 14.69
C MET A 79 -19.46 3.49 14.48
N GLU A 80 -18.18 3.31 14.80
CA GLU A 80 -17.43 2.06 14.61
C GLU A 80 -16.25 1.94 15.59
N GLY A 81 -15.73 0.72 15.70
CA GLY A 81 -14.57 0.42 16.52
C GLY A 81 -14.90 0.36 18.01
N VAL A 82 -13.89 0.02 18.81
CA VAL A 82 -13.98 -0.02 20.28
C VAL A 82 -13.40 1.29 20.82
N TYR A 83 -14.01 1.88 21.83
CA TYR A 83 -13.58 3.13 22.43
C TYR A 83 -14.09 3.27 23.87
N ILE A 84 -13.48 4.18 24.63
CA ILE A 84 -13.96 4.54 25.96
C ILE A 84 -15.06 5.59 25.81
N VAL A 85 -16.12 5.49 26.60
CA VAL A 85 -17.18 6.50 26.60
C VAL A 85 -17.82 6.66 27.98
N TYR A 86 -18.08 7.91 28.34
CA TYR A 86 -19.01 8.30 29.38
C TYR A 86 -20.41 8.40 28.78
N LEU A 87 -21.33 7.54 29.21
CA LEU A 87 -22.72 7.47 28.75
C LEU A 87 -23.68 7.85 29.87
N PHE A 88 -24.50 8.87 29.65
CA PHE A 88 -25.57 9.23 30.58
C PHE A 88 -26.84 8.42 30.27
N SER A 89 -27.56 7.95 31.27
CA SER A 89 -28.88 7.32 31.03
C SER A 89 -29.89 8.36 30.52
N SER A 90 -30.92 7.90 29.80
CA SER A 90 -31.96 8.78 29.25
C SER A 90 -32.72 9.57 30.31
N ASP A 91 -32.80 9.05 31.54
CA ASP A 91 -33.37 9.69 32.73
C ASP A 91 -32.36 10.52 33.55
N MET A 92 -31.11 10.62 33.09
CA MET A 92 -30.00 11.33 33.74
C MET A 92 -29.73 10.90 35.19
N LYS A 93 -30.22 9.74 35.63
CA LYS A 93 -29.96 9.21 36.97
C LYS A 93 -28.64 8.47 37.07
N ARG A 94 -28.08 8.03 35.94
CA ARG A 94 -26.88 7.20 35.88
C ARG A 94 -25.87 7.74 34.89
N LEU A 95 -24.61 7.64 35.26
CA LEU A 95 -23.46 7.86 34.39
C LEU A 95 -22.63 6.59 34.36
N TYR A 96 -22.38 6.07 33.17
CA TYR A 96 -21.55 4.91 32.97
C TYR A 96 -20.22 5.36 32.36
N ILE A 97 -19.10 4.95 32.95
CA ILE A 97 -17.83 4.90 32.21
C ILE A 97 -17.68 3.49 31.69
N THR A 98 -17.41 3.35 30.39
CA THR A 98 -17.39 2.04 29.75
C THR A 98 -16.41 1.97 28.58
N LEU A 99 -15.83 0.78 28.39
CA LEU A 99 -15.30 0.37 27.10
C LEU A 99 -16.47 -0.15 26.27
N ASN A 100 -16.80 0.53 25.17
CA ASN A 100 -17.97 0.25 24.35
C ASN A 100 -17.57 0.16 22.87
N GLN A 101 -18.50 -0.24 22.02
CA GLN A 101 -18.27 -0.42 20.58
C GLN A 101 -19.33 0.28 19.72
N GLY A 102 -18.89 0.83 18.60
CA GLY A 102 -19.77 1.45 17.61
C GLY A 102 -20.56 0.40 16.82
N CYS A 103 -21.87 0.63 16.65
CA CYS A 103 -22.79 -0.35 16.06
C CYS A 103 -23.31 0.04 14.66
N THR A 104 -23.10 1.28 14.22
CA THR A 104 -23.76 1.83 13.03
C THR A 104 -23.35 1.07 11.77
N LYS A 105 -22.05 0.84 11.56
CA LYS A 105 -21.58 0.06 10.40
C LYS A 105 -22.07 -1.38 10.40
N LEU A 106 -22.07 -2.05 11.57
CA LEU A 106 -22.58 -3.42 11.70
C LEU A 106 -24.07 -3.53 11.39
N LYS A 107 -24.84 -2.51 11.79
CA LYS A 107 -26.27 -2.43 11.51
C LYS A 107 -26.56 -2.21 10.03
N ASP A 108 -25.80 -1.34 9.37
CA ASP A 108 -25.95 -1.06 7.94
C ASP A 108 -25.61 -2.29 7.08
N GLU A 109 -24.66 -3.11 7.54
CA GLU A 109 -24.19 -4.30 6.82
C GLU A 109 -25.05 -5.57 7.07
N TYR A 110 -25.52 -5.80 8.31
CA TYR A 110 -26.15 -7.07 8.70
C TYR A 110 -27.60 -6.96 9.21
N GLY A 111 -28.11 -5.75 9.42
CA GLY A 111 -29.39 -5.51 10.07
C GLY A 111 -29.35 -5.64 11.60
N LYS A 112 -30.41 -5.17 12.27
CA LYS A 112 -30.44 -4.97 13.75
C LYS A 112 -30.12 -6.24 14.56
N ALA A 113 -30.81 -7.35 14.30
CA ALA A 113 -30.68 -8.56 15.11
C ALA A 113 -29.27 -9.17 15.03
N LYS A 114 -28.72 -9.31 13.82
CA LYS A 114 -27.37 -9.84 13.59
C LYS A 114 -26.27 -8.89 14.08
N ALA A 115 -26.50 -7.57 14.02
CA ALA A 115 -25.56 -6.60 14.59
C ALA A 115 -25.46 -6.75 16.11
N ILE A 116 -26.58 -6.94 16.81
CA ILE A 116 -26.60 -7.17 18.27
C ILE A 116 -25.88 -8.48 18.62
N GLU A 117 -26.15 -9.57 17.90
CA GLU A 117 -25.49 -10.85 18.11
C GLU A 117 -23.96 -10.74 17.94
N LYS A 118 -23.50 -10.08 16.86
CA LYS A 118 -22.07 -9.83 16.63
C LYS A 118 -21.45 -8.98 17.72
N MET A 119 -22.12 -7.91 18.16
CA MET A 119 -21.62 -7.06 19.25
C MET A 119 -21.46 -7.84 20.55
N MET A 120 -22.44 -8.67 20.92
CA MET A 120 -22.37 -9.51 22.12
C MET A 120 -21.20 -10.51 22.04
N SER A 121 -21.00 -11.12 20.87
CA SER A 121 -19.86 -12.01 20.62
C SER A 121 -18.51 -11.29 20.76
N ILE A 122 -18.36 -10.10 20.15
CA ILE A 122 -17.15 -9.28 20.27
C ILE A 122 -16.90 -8.88 21.73
N ALA A 123 -17.93 -8.43 22.43
CA ALA A 123 -17.82 -8.05 23.83
C ALA A 123 -17.36 -9.23 24.70
N THR A 124 -17.92 -10.43 24.45
CA THR A 124 -17.54 -11.65 25.17
C THR A 124 -16.08 -12.01 24.90
N SER A 125 -15.65 -11.99 23.64
CA SER A 125 -14.25 -12.25 23.28
C SER A 125 -13.27 -11.27 23.92
N ILE A 126 -13.63 -9.99 24.02
CA ILE A 126 -12.77 -8.98 24.66
C ILE A 126 -12.75 -9.19 26.18
N ARG A 127 -13.89 -9.53 26.80
CA ARG A 127 -14.00 -9.87 28.24
C ARG A 127 -13.20 -11.11 28.63
N ASP A 128 -13.10 -12.09 27.74
CA ASP A 128 -12.33 -13.31 28.02
C ASP A 128 -10.81 -13.07 27.96
N LYS A 129 -10.38 -12.17 27.05
CA LYS A 129 -8.97 -11.84 26.84
C LYS A 129 -8.42 -10.85 27.87
N LEU A 130 -9.23 -9.87 28.23
CA LEU A 130 -8.87 -8.83 29.18
C LEU A 130 -9.62 -9.15 30.47
N ASN A 131 -8.92 -9.40 31.58
CA ASN A 131 -9.54 -9.78 32.86
C ASN A 131 -9.61 -8.57 33.82
N PRO A 132 -10.58 -7.64 33.68
CA PRO A 132 -10.64 -6.46 34.54
C PRO A 132 -11.39 -6.79 35.82
N LYS A 133 -10.64 -7.25 36.83
CA LYS A 133 -11.15 -7.70 38.14
C LYS A 133 -12.05 -6.69 38.88
N SER A 134 -11.95 -5.39 38.56
CA SER A 134 -12.69 -4.30 39.23
C SER A 134 -13.82 -3.69 38.40
N TRP A 135 -14.13 -4.25 37.23
CA TRP A 135 -15.14 -3.74 36.30
C TRP A 135 -16.31 -4.70 36.15
N LYS A 136 -17.53 -4.17 36.03
CA LYS A 136 -18.72 -5.00 35.79
C LYS A 136 -18.78 -5.43 34.33
N THR A 137 -19.21 -6.67 34.12
CA THR A 137 -19.43 -7.31 32.81
C THR A 137 -20.84 -7.89 32.68
N ASP A 138 -21.67 -7.73 33.72
CA ASP A 138 -23.05 -8.20 33.71
C ASP A 138 -23.94 -7.35 32.80
N ASP A 139 -25.11 -7.88 32.45
CA ASP A 139 -26.07 -7.21 31.56
C ASP A 139 -27.07 -6.32 32.33
N ASN A 140 -26.83 -5.99 33.61
CA ASN A 140 -27.71 -5.13 34.41
C ASN A 140 -27.43 -3.64 34.12
N ILE A 141 -27.70 -3.25 32.87
CA ILE A 141 -27.49 -1.89 32.36
C ILE A 141 -28.86 -1.29 32.03
N SER A 142 -29.09 -0.07 32.48
CA SER A 142 -30.28 0.70 32.15
C SER A 142 -29.84 2.09 31.70
N ILE A 143 -29.67 2.23 30.39
CA ILE A 143 -29.31 3.49 29.71
C ILE A 143 -30.52 4.01 28.94
N GLY A 144 -31.39 3.13 28.45
CA GLY A 144 -32.54 3.49 27.61
C GLY A 144 -32.27 3.36 26.12
N ASN A 145 -31.21 2.63 25.74
CA ASN A 145 -30.90 2.32 24.34
C ASN A 145 -30.22 0.96 24.21
N GLU A 146 -30.92 0.06 23.53
CA GLU A 146 -30.52 -1.34 23.37
C GLU A 146 -29.13 -1.52 22.73
N PHE A 147 -28.73 -0.64 21.80
CA PHE A 147 -27.42 -0.76 21.16
C PHE A 147 -26.28 -0.33 22.09
N TYR A 148 -26.46 0.73 22.88
CA TYR A 148 -25.45 1.12 23.88
C TYR A 148 -25.32 0.08 25.00
N GLU A 149 -26.43 -0.52 25.41
CA GLU A 149 -26.48 -1.56 26.43
C GLU A 149 -25.79 -2.84 25.94
N LYS A 150 -26.11 -3.30 24.72
CA LYS A 150 -25.53 -4.51 24.13
C LYS A 150 -24.12 -4.33 23.58
N GLY A 151 -23.69 -3.09 23.34
CA GLY A 151 -22.31 -2.75 22.94
C GLY A 151 -21.32 -2.71 24.10
N MET A 152 -21.79 -2.66 25.35
CA MET A 152 -20.99 -2.47 26.55
C MET A 152 -20.07 -3.67 26.81
N ILE A 153 -18.76 -3.45 26.89
CA ILE A 153 -17.77 -4.51 27.17
C ILE A 153 -17.48 -4.55 28.66
N PHE A 154 -17.04 -3.43 29.23
CA PHE A 154 -16.76 -3.27 30.66
C PHE A 154 -17.40 -1.99 31.15
N TYR A 155 -17.84 -1.92 32.40
CA TYR A 155 -18.31 -0.66 32.95
C TYR A 155 -18.18 -0.48 34.46
N LYS A 156 -18.20 0.79 34.86
CA LYS A 156 -18.58 1.23 36.19
C LYS A 156 -19.78 2.16 36.10
N LEU A 157 -20.63 2.08 37.10
CA LEU A 157 -21.85 2.87 37.23
C LEU A 157 -21.65 3.90 38.34
N TYR A 158 -21.95 5.16 38.03
CA TYR A 158 -22.09 6.24 39.00
C TYR A 158 -23.54 6.70 39.02
N GLU A 159 -24.17 6.61 40.19
CA GLU A 159 -25.53 7.12 40.41
C GLU A 159 -25.47 8.62 40.66
N LYS A 160 -26.53 9.35 40.26
CA LYS A 160 -26.61 10.81 40.29
C LYS A 160 -26.21 11.43 41.63
N ASP A 161 -26.66 10.82 42.73
CA ASP A 161 -26.41 11.31 44.09
C ASP A 161 -25.13 10.73 44.70
N ASN A 162 -24.36 9.96 43.92
CA ASN A 162 -23.16 9.26 44.37
C ASN A 162 -22.06 9.28 43.30
N ILE A 163 -21.85 10.44 42.65
CA ILE A 163 -20.72 10.63 41.74
C ILE A 163 -19.41 10.66 42.57
N PRO A 164 -18.41 9.82 42.25
CA PRO A 164 -17.15 9.76 42.99
C PRO A 164 -16.35 11.07 42.93
N SER A 165 -15.36 11.22 43.82
CA SER A 165 -14.43 12.35 43.78
C SER A 165 -13.63 12.36 42.48
N ASP A 166 -13.08 13.52 42.10
CA ASP A 166 -12.23 13.67 40.92
C ASP A 166 -11.02 12.72 40.92
N GLU A 167 -10.48 12.40 42.11
CA GLU A 167 -9.39 11.44 42.27
C GLU A 167 -9.82 10.03 41.84
N VAL A 168 -11.01 9.60 42.26
CA VAL A 168 -11.58 8.30 41.85
C VAL A 168 -11.95 8.32 40.37
N LEU A 169 -12.57 9.38 39.87
CA LEU A 169 -12.90 9.51 38.44
C LEU A 169 -11.65 9.45 37.55
N LYS A 170 -10.57 10.10 37.98
CA LYS A 170 -9.27 10.06 37.29
C LYS A 170 -8.63 8.68 37.36
N SER A 171 -8.67 8.03 38.52
CA SER A 171 -8.16 6.66 38.70
C SER A 171 -8.90 5.67 37.81
N ASP A 172 -10.24 5.71 37.84
CA ASP A 172 -11.09 4.83 37.05
C ASP A 172 -10.87 5.03 35.55
N LEU A 173 -10.69 6.27 35.10
CA LEU A 173 -10.36 6.53 33.70
C LEU A 173 -8.96 6.05 33.33
N ASN A 174 -7.96 6.25 34.18
CA ASN A 174 -6.59 5.77 33.94
C ASN A 174 -6.56 4.23 33.83
N ASP A 175 -7.27 3.54 34.72
CA ASP A 175 -7.39 2.08 34.69
C ASP A 175 -8.03 1.62 33.38
N LEU A 176 -9.09 2.29 32.92
CA LEU A 176 -9.75 1.94 31.66
C LEU A 176 -8.89 2.27 30.44
N ILE A 177 -8.10 3.34 30.48
CA ILE A 177 -7.11 3.67 29.44
C ILE A 177 -6.06 2.56 29.34
N ASN A 178 -5.58 2.03 30.45
CA ASN A 178 -4.64 0.90 30.45
C ASN A 178 -5.30 -0.34 29.83
N ILE A 179 -6.52 -0.68 30.24
CA ILE A 179 -7.30 -1.79 29.62
C ILE A 179 -7.46 -1.56 28.11
N TYR A 180 -7.70 -0.33 27.69
CA TYR A 180 -7.88 0.00 26.28
C TYR A 180 -6.57 -0.06 25.49
N ILE A 181 -5.44 0.30 26.09
CA ILE A 181 -4.11 0.09 25.51
C ILE A 181 -3.81 -1.40 25.41
N ASP A 182 -4.09 -2.20 26.45
CA ASP A 182 -3.95 -3.66 26.41
C ASP A 182 -4.85 -4.28 25.34
N TYR A 183 -6.06 -3.76 25.14
CA TYR A 183 -6.90 -4.12 23.99
C TYR A 183 -6.21 -3.80 22.65
N ILE A 184 -5.61 -2.61 22.51
CA ILE A 184 -4.91 -2.21 21.28
C ILE A 184 -3.70 -3.11 21.02
N LEU A 185 -2.91 -3.42 22.06
CA LEU A 185 -1.74 -4.27 21.95
C LEU A 185 -2.13 -5.73 21.70
N SER A 186 -3.11 -6.25 22.42
CA SER A 186 -3.63 -7.60 22.21
C SER A 186 -4.30 -7.75 20.85
N THR A 187 -4.96 -6.73 20.30
CA THR A 187 -5.48 -6.76 18.93
C THR A 187 -4.41 -6.54 17.86
N ARG A 188 -3.28 -5.91 18.17
CA ARG A 188 -2.10 -5.91 17.29
C ARG A 188 -1.45 -7.29 17.28
N ASN A 189 -1.14 -7.85 18.46
CA ASN A 189 -0.55 -9.18 18.60
C ASN A 189 -1.49 -10.28 18.09
N SER A 190 -2.80 -10.17 18.33
CA SER A 190 -3.77 -11.10 17.74
C SER A 190 -4.14 -10.78 16.31
N ARG A 191 -3.85 -9.60 15.74
CA ARG A 191 -3.79 -9.43 14.28
C ARG A 191 -2.51 -10.01 13.70
N GLU A 192 -1.43 -10.09 14.47
CA GLU A 192 -0.18 -10.80 14.15
C GLU A 192 -0.33 -12.33 14.33
N GLU A 193 -1.20 -12.81 15.23
CA GLU A 193 -1.49 -14.24 15.47
C GLU A 193 -2.77 -14.74 14.75
N SER A 194 -3.76 -13.89 14.45
CA SER A 194 -4.94 -14.25 13.64
C SER A 194 -4.67 -14.14 12.14
N THR A 195 -3.62 -13.41 11.73
CA THR A 195 -3.00 -13.64 10.42
C THR A 195 -2.27 -14.99 10.37
N GLN A 196 -1.91 -15.59 11.51
CA GLN A 196 -1.27 -16.92 11.54
C GLN A 196 -2.25 -18.11 11.53
N ASN A 197 -3.54 -17.94 11.86
CA ASN A 197 -4.45 -19.10 12.05
C ASN A 197 -5.58 -19.30 11.03
N GLU A 198 -5.77 -18.42 10.03
CA GLU A 198 -6.67 -18.69 8.87
C GLU A 198 -5.94 -18.95 7.55
N HIS A 199 -4.61 -18.90 7.54
CA HIS A 199 -3.79 -19.27 6.40
C HIS A 199 -2.66 -20.21 6.85
N MET A 200 -2.89 -21.52 6.77
CA MET A 200 -1.76 -22.44 6.58
C MET A 200 -1.23 -22.23 5.17
N GLU A 201 -0.49 -21.13 4.96
CA GLU A 201 0.36 -20.87 3.80
C GLU A 201 1.42 -19.82 4.22
N ASN A 202 2.68 -20.23 4.16
CA ASN A 202 3.91 -19.53 4.58
C ASN A 202 3.86 -17.99 4.55
N THR A 203 3.66 -17.34 5.71
CA THR A 203 3.85 -15.87 5.80
C THR A 203 5.33 -15.58 6.02
N TYR A 204 5.99 -15.09 4.97
CA TYR A 204 7.40 -14.68 5.00
C TYR A 204 7.57 -13.38 5.78
N ASN A 205 8.62 -13.29 6.60
CA ASN A 205 9.14 -11.99 7.02
C ASN A 205 9.84 -11.36 5.82
N ILE A 206 9.12 -10.53 5.06
CA ILE A 206 9.62 -9.97 3.79
C ILE A 206 10.96 -9.25 3.96
N LYS A 207 11.14 -8.49 5.04
CA LYS A 207 12.39 -7.76 5.27
C LYS A 207 13.57 -8.70 5.50
N GLU A 208 13.34 -9.80 6.21
CA GLU A 208 14.33 -10.85 6.41
C GLU A 208 14.63 -11.60 5.10
N GLU A 209 13.61 -11.95 4.31
CA GLU A 209 13.85 -12.61 3.02
C GLU A 209 14.61 -11.71 2.04
N ILE A 210 14.31 -10.41 1.99
CA ILE A 210 15.08 -9.45 1.19
C ILE A 210 16.53 -9.39 1.66
N THR A 211 16.77 -9.43 2.96
CA THR A 211 18.13 -9.52 3.52
C THR A 211 18.83 -10.81 3.11
N ASN A 212 18.13 -11.94 3.12
CA ASN A 212 18.67 -13.22 2.64
C ASN A 212 19.01 -13.19 1.15
N ILE A 213 18.17 -12.56 0.31
CA ILE A 213 18.41 -12.38 -1.11
C ILE A 213 19.65 -11.50 -1.34
N LYS A 214 19.77 -10.38 -0.61
CA LYS A 214 20.97 -9.52 -0.65
C LYS A 214 22.23 -10.29 -0.30
N ASN A 215 22.19 -11.09 0.77
CA ASN A 215 23.31 -11.91 1.21
C ASN A 215 23.69 -12.98 0.17
N TYR A 216 22.70 -13.62 -0.45
CA TYR A 216 22.91 -14.56 -1.56
C TYR A 216 23.58 -13.87 -2.77
N ILE A 217 23.08 -12.71 -3.17
CA ILE A 217 23.66 -11.95 -4.29
C ILE A 217 25.12 -11.55 -3.99
N ARG A 218 25.38 -11.08 -2.76
CA ARG A 218 26.72 -10.72 -2.29
C ARG A 218 27.65 -11.93 -2.25
N SER A 219 27.20 -13.09 -1.79
CA SER A 219 27.99 -14.34 -1.78
C SER A 219 28.29 -14.86 -3.19
N ARG A 220 27.61 -14.37 -4.22
CA ARG A 220 27.92 -14.62 -5.63
C ARG A 220 28.82 -13.55 -6.26
N GLY A 221 29.31 -12.59 -5.48
CA GLY A 221 30.27 -11.57 -5.91
C GLY A 221 29.66 -10.33 -6.56
N PHE A 222 28.36 -10.08 -6.36
CA PHE A 222 27.68 -8.89 -6.89
C PHE A 222 27.28 -7.97 -5.74
N LEU A 223 27.65 -6.70 -5.86
CA LEU A 223 27.22 -5.63 -4.97
C LEU A 223 26.31 -4.70 -5.76
N TYR A 224 25.21 -4.29 -5.14
CA TYR A 224 24.25 -3.37 -5.70
C TYR A 224 23.97 -2.27 -4.69
N ASP A 225 23.58 -1.10 -5.19
CA ASP A 225 23.21 0.04 -4.37
C ASP A 225 22.19 -0.32 -3.29
N ASP A 226 22.27 0.42 -2.19
CA ASP A 226 21.24 0.41 -1.16
C ASP A 226 19.87 0.64 -1.78
N ASN A 227 18.87 -0.11 -1.28
CA ASN A 227 17.49 -0.10 -1.71
C ASN A 227 17.19 -0.64 -3.14
N LEU A 228 18.18 -1.02 -3.95
CA LEU A 228 17.91 -1.56 -5.29
C LEU A 228 17.10 -2.86 -5.24
N ILE A 229 17.44 -3.78 -4.33
CA ILE A 229 16.76 -5.08 -4.21
C ILE A 229 15.35 -4.90 -3.64
N GLU A 230 15.16 -3.98 -2.70
CA GLU A 230 13.85 -3.55 -2.21
C GLU A 230 12.98 -3.00 -3.34
N ASN A 231 13.53 -2.08 -4.15
CA ASN A 231 12.82 -1.53 -5.30
C ASN A 231 12.47 -2.65 -6.31
N TYR A 232 13.43 -3.49 -6.66
CA TYR A 232 13.21 -4.63 -7.57
C TYR A 232 12.07 -5.55 -7.10
N TYR A 233 12.05 -5.89 -5.81
CA TYR A 233 10.97 -6.66 -5.20
C TYR A 233 9.63 -5.95 -5.27
N LEU A 234 9.57 -4.69 -4.84
CA LEU A 234 8.33 -3.90 -4.83
C LEU A 234 7.77 -3.68 -6.24
N SER A 235 8.63 -3.47 -7.24
CA SER A 235 8.25 -3.37 -8.65
C SER A 235 7.59 -4.66 -9.13
N LEU A 236 8.19 -5.82 -8.88
CA LEU A 236 7.62 -7.11 -9.29
C LEU A 236 6.32 -7.46 -8.55
N LYS A 237 6.24 -7.15 -7.24
CA LYS A 237 5.04 -7.38 -6.43
C LYS A 237 3.89 -6.48 -6.86
N THR A 238 4.19 -5.25 -7.27
CA THR A 238 3.20 -4.30 -7.79
C THR A 238 2.67 -4.74 -9.16
N LYS A 239 3.56 -5.17 -10.05
CA LYS A 239 3.20 -5.58 -11.40
C LYS A 239 4.18 -6.62 -11.94
N PRO A 240 3.72 -7.73 -12.53
CA PRO A 240 4.59 -8.82 -12.99
C PRO A 240 5.29 -8.50 -14.32
N PHE A 241 5.64 -7.24 -14.57
CA PHE A 241 6.40 -6.82 -15.73
C PHE A 241 7.38 -5.71 -15.36
N LEU A 242 8.66 -6.03 -15.42
CA LEU A 242 9.79 -5.16 -15.07
C LEU A 242 10.72 -5.01 -16.28
N ILE A 243 11.24 -3.81 -16.49
CA ILE A 243 12.28 -3.51 -17.48
C ILE A 243 13.53 -3.06 -16.71
N LEU A 244 14.65 -3.72 -16.97
CA LEU A 244 15.97 -3.34 -16.48
C LEU A 244 16.71 -2.62 -17.60
N ALA A 245 17.05 -1.36 -17.37
CA ALA A 245 17.74 -0.48 -18.30
C ALA A 245 19.14 -0.15 -17.79
N GLY A 246 20.10 0.06 -18.67
CA GLY A 246 21.47 0.49 -18.32
C GLY A 246 22.46 0.20 -19.44
N ILE A 247 23.68 0.72 -19.35
CA ILE A 247 24.74 0.44 -20.33
C ILE A 247 25.08 -1.04 -20.40
N SER A 248 25.73 -1.48 -21.48
CA SER A 248 26.21 -2.86 -21.57
C SER A 248 27.16 -3.17 -20.40
N GLY A 249 27.05 -4.38 -19.85
CA GLY A 249 27.90 -4.82 -18.73
C GLY A 249 27.43 -4.44 -17.32
N THR A 250 26.33 -3.71 -17.12
CA THR A 250 25.81 -3.38 -15.77
C THR A 250 25.15 -4.53 -15.00
N GLY A 251 25.21 -5.76 -15.54
CA GLY A 251 24.69 -6.94 -14.84
C GLY A 251 23.16 -7.07 -14.83
N LYS A 252 22.42 -6.39 -15.72
CA LYS A 252 20.94 -6.46 -15.83
C LYS A 252 20.40 -7.90 -15.84
N SER A 253 20.84 -8.71 -16.81
CA SER A 253 20.42 -10.10 -16.96
C SER A 253 20.91 -10.98 -15.79
N LYS A 254 22.00 -10.56 -15.14
CA LYS A 254 22.58 -11.24 -13.97
C LYS A 254 21.78 -10.93 -12.69
N LEU A 255 21.31 -9.71 -12.47
CA LEU A 255 20.41 -9.34 -11.38
C LEU A 255 19.12 -10.17 -11.44
N ALA A 256 18.49 -10.22 -12.62
CA ALA A 256 17.29 -11.02 -12.84
C ALA A 256 17.49 -12.50 -12.49
N ARG A 257 18.63 -13.06 -12.93
CA ARG A 257 19.02 -14.44 -12.64
C ARG A 257 19.31 -14.68 -11.17
N LEU A 258 20.13 -13.84 -10.54
CA LEU A 258 20.53 -14.02 -9.14
C LEU A 258 19.35 -13.86 -8.19
N PHE A 259 18.44 -12.92 -8.44
CA PHE A 259 17.22 -12.77 -7.67
C PHE A 259 16.33 -14.02 -7.77
N ALA A 260 16.11 -14.53 -9.00
CA ALA A 260 15.33 -15.74 -9.22
C ALA A 260 15.99 -16.97 -8.54
N GLU A 261 17.31 -17.11 -8.67
CA GLU A 261 18.09 -18.16 -8.02
C GLU A 261 17.98 -18.11 -6.50
N ALA A 262 18.10 -16.91 -5.90
CA ALA A 262 18.00 -16.70 -4.46
C ALA A 262 16.68 -17.23 -3.88
N ILE A 263 15.59 -17.12 -4.65
CA ILE A 263 14.25 -17.60 -4.26
C ILE A 263 13.91 -19.00 -4.81
N GLY A 264 14.92 -19.69 -5.36
CA GLY A 264 14.87 -21.09 -5.82
C GLY A 264 14.38 -21.30 -7.26
N ALA A 265 14.04 -20.25 -8.00
CA ALA A 265 13.61 -20.34 -9.40
C ALA A 265 14.85 -20.36 -10.33
N ILE A 266 15.23 -21.55 -10.80
CA ILE A 266 16.47 -21.75 -11.56
C ILE A 266 16.20 -22.42 -12.92
N ALA A 267 17.14 -22.29 -13.86
CA ALA A 267 17.01 -22.95 -15.16
C ALA A 267 16.90 -24.48 -15.03
N GLY A 268 17.61 -25.09 -14.07
CA GLY A 268 17.60 -26.53 -13.83
C GLY A 268 16.24 -27.11 -13.41
N ASN A 269 15.38 -26.31 -12.78
CA ASN A 269 14.00 -26.70 -12.46
C ASN A 269 12.96 -26.08 -13.40
N ARG A 270 13.42 -25.51 -14.54
CA ARG A 270 12.59 -24.89 -15.58
C ARG A 270 11.74 -23.69 -15.12
N ARG A 271 12.03 -23.10 -13.96
CA ARG A 271 11.33 -21.89 -13.45
C ARG A 271 11.97 -20.58 -13.86
N PHE A 272 13.12 -20.61 -14.52
CA PHE A 272 13.79 -19.45 -15.07
C PHE A 272 14.11 -19.69 -16.55
N LYS A 273 13.64 -18.81 -17.43
CA LYS A 273 13.91 -18.85 -18.87
C LYS A 273 14.42 -17.49 -19.33
N LEU A 274 15.61 -17.47 -19.92
CA LEU A 274 16.15 -16.30 -20.62
C LEU A 274 16.04 -16.54 -22.13
N VAL A 275 15.44 -15.58 -22.84
CA VAL A 275 15.19 -15.62 -24.28
C VAL A 275 15.78 -14.35 -24.91
N PRO A 276 16.84 -14.46 -25.71
CA PRO A 276 17.36 -13.32 -26.47
C PRO A 276 16.35 -12.93 -27.55
N VAL A 277 15.96 -11.65 -27.57
CA VAL A 277 15.11 -11.09 -28.62
C VAL A 277 15.90 -11.00 -29.90
N ARG A 278 15.23 -11.23 -31.04
CA ARG A 278 15.86 -11.13 -32.35
C ARG A 278 15.33 -9.92 -33.12
N PRO A 279 16.14 -9.27 -33.97
CA PRO A 279 15.72 -8.09 -34.73
C PRO A 279 14.56 -8.35 -35.71
N ASP A 280 14.39 -9.60 -36.16
CA ASP A 280 13.37 -10.02 -37.12
C ASP A 280 11.99 -10.29 -36.49
N TRP A 281 11.87 -10.19 -35.15
CA TRP A 281 10.60 -10.37 -34.46
C TRP A 281 9.62 -9.24 -34.78
N SER A 282 8.61 -9.54 -35.60
CA SER A 282 7.59 -8.60 -36.05
C SER A 282 6.20 -8.81 -35.42
N ASP A 283 5.94 -9.98 -34.83
CA ASP A 283 4.67 -10.34 -34.19
C ASP A 283 4.90 -11.39 -33.09
N SER A 284 3.83 -11.89 -32.48
CA SER A 284 3.89 -12.79 -31.32
C SER A 284 4.20 -14.24 -31.68
N THR A 285 4.46 -14.57 -32.95
CA THR A 285 4.68 -15.94 -33.44
C THR A 285 5.80 -16.67 -32.71
N ASP A 286 6.98 -16.04 -32.54
CA ASP A 286 8.12 -16.68 -31.86
C ASP A 286 7.84 -16.99 -30.38
N LEU A 287 7.04 -16.15 -29.72
CA LEU A 287 6.70 -16.31 -28.31
C LEU A 287 5.52 -17.26 -28.10
N LEU A 288 4.42 -17.06 -28.82
CA LEU A 288 3.15 -17.74 -28.61
C LEU A 288 2.99 -18.98 -29.50
N GLY A 289 3.61 -18.99 -30.67
CA GLY A 289 3.51 -20.07 -31.65
C GLY A 289 2.65 -19.72 -32.85
N TYR A 290 2.61 -20.62 -33.82
CA TYR A 290 1.87 -20.46 -35.07
C TYR A 290 1.20 -21.75 -35.52
N LYS A 291 0.26 -21.62 -36.45
CA LYS A 291 -0.37 -22.74 -37.14
C LYS A 291 0.29 -22.92 -38.51
N ASP A 292 0.80 -24.12 -38.79
CA ASP A 292 1.43 -24.42 -40.07
C ASP A 292 0.41 -24.59 -41.21
N LEU A 293 0.92 -24.77 -42.44
CA LEU A 293 0.08 -24.97 -43.63
C LEU A 293 -0.76 -26.24 -43.58
N ASN A 294 -0.39 -27.23 -42.75
CA ASN A 294 -1.16 -28.45 -42.54
C ASN A 294 -2.20 -28.28 -41.42
N GLY A 295 -2.32 -27.07 -40.86
CA GLY A 295 -3.24 -26.74 -39.79
C GLY A 295 -2.77 -27.22 -38.42
N ARG A 296 -1.51 -27.62 -38.22
CA ARG A 296 -0.97 -28.03 -36.92
C ARG A 296 -0.39 -26.84 -36.17
N PHE A 297 -0.71 -26.73 -34.89
CA PHE A 297 -0.18 -25.69 -34.03
C PHE A 297 1.21 -26.07 -33.50
N HIS A 298 2.15 -25.15 -33.59
CA HIS A 298 3.50 -25.25 -33.05
C HIS A 298 3.63 -24.24 -31.91
N PRO A 299 3.63 -24.68 -30.64
CA PRO A 299 3.65 -23.76 -29.50
C PRO A 299 4.99 -23.03 -29.42
N GLY A 300 4.92 -21.72 -29.16
CA GLY A 300 6.09 -20.90 -28.95
C GLY A 300 6.73 -21.12 -27.57
N VAL A 301 7.89 -20.50 -27.36
CA VAL A 301 8.66 -20.66 -26.12
C VAL A 301 7.92 -20.16 -24.88
N LEU A 302 7.11 -19.11 -25.02
CA LEU A 302 6.31 -18.58 -23.91
C LEU A 302 5.10 -19.47 -23.63
N THR A 303 4.45 -20.00 -24.66
CA THR A 303 3.29 -20.89 -24.52
C THR A 303 3.61 -22.13 -23.68
N THR A 304 4.73 -22.80 -23.96
CA THR A 304 5.17 -23.96 -23.17
C THR A 304 5.57 -23.58 -21.74
N PHE A 305 6.22 -22.42 -21.56
CA PHE A 305 6.61 -21.93 -20.23
C PHE A 305 5.41 -21.55 -19.36
N VAL A 306 4.38 -20.93 -19.96
CA VAL A 306 3.11 -20.59 -19.29
C VAL A 306 2.39 -21.85 -18.82
N LYS A 307 2.35 -22.89 -19.65
CA LYS A 307 1.78 -24.19 -19.26
C LYS A 307 2.48 -24.77 -18.03
N ASP A 308 3.81 -24.82 -18.03
CA ASP A 308 4.60 -25.29 -16.89
C ASP A 308 4.32 -24.47 -15.61
N ALA A 309 4.14 -23.14 -15.75
CA ALA A 309 3.81 -22.25 -14.64
C ALA A 309 2.39 -22.47 -14.07
N MET A 310 1.41 -22.71 -14.95
CA MET A 310 0.02 -23.02 -14.56
C MET A 310 -0.10 -24.34 -13.79
N GLU A 311 0.74 -25.32 -14.09
CA GLU A 311 0.79 -26.60 -13.36
C GLU A 311 1.39 -26.44 -11.94
N ASN A 312 2.10 -25.33 -11.67
CA ASN A 312 2.82 -25.10 -10.42
C ASN A 312 2.55 -23.70 -9.82
N PRO A 313 1.28 -23.33 -9.55
CA PRO A 313 0.89 -21.96 -9.20
C PRO A 313 1.55 -21.42 -7.92
N GLN A 314 1.98 -22.32 -7.03
CA GLN A 314 2.61 -22.00 -5.75
C GLN A 314 4.10 -21.60 -5.88
N LYS A 315 4.68 -21.68 -7.07
CA LYS A 315 6.11 -21.43 -7.30
C LYS A 315 6.29 -20.29 -8.28
N PRO A 316 7.15 -19.28 -8.03
CA PRO A 316 7.40 -18.21 -8.99
C PRO A 316 8.17 -18.71 -10.22
N TYR A 317 7.82 -18.16 -11.39
CA TYR A 317 8.40 -18.39 -12.70
C TYR A 317 8.86 -17.06 -13.31
N PHE A 318 10.07 -17.03 -13.86
CA PHE A 318 10.66 -15.84 -14.46
C PHE A 318 10.94 -16.05 -15.95
N PHE A 319 10.31 -15.22 -16.78
CA PHE A 319 10.54 -15.17 -18.21
C PHE A 319 11.26 -13.88 -18.57
N VAL A 320 12.56 -14.00 -18.88
CA VAL A 320 13.45 -12.88 -19.15
C VAL A 320 13.66 -12.72 -20.66
N LEU A 321 13.28 -11.57 -21.20
CA LEU A 321 13.56 -11.14 -22.56
C LEU A 321 14.84 -10.31 -22.58
N ASP A 322 15.91 -10.89 -23.13
CA ASP A 322 17.21 -10.23 -23.20
C ASP A 322 17.27 -9.31 -24.43
N GLU A 323 17.79 -8.09 -24.25
CA GLU A 323 17.82 -7.04 -25.30
C GLU A 323 16.43 -6.78 -25.90
N MET A 324 15.45 -6.57 -25.02
CA MET A 324 14.04 -6.45 -25.35
C MET A 324 13.76 -5.39 -26.43
N ASN A 325 14.57 -4.33 -26.49
CA ASN A 325 14.46 -3.21 -27.42
C ASN A 325 15.11 -3.44 -28.80
N LEU A 326 15.67 -4.63 -29.05
CA LEU A 326 16.25 -4.98 -30.35
C LEU A 326 15.18 -5.08 -31.46
N ALA A 327 13.94 -5.38 -31.07
CA ALA A 327 12.75 -5.32 -31.91
C ALA A 327 11.67 -4.44 -31.27
N ARG A 328 10.64 -4.06 -32.04
CA ARG A 328 9.52 -3.25 -31.55
C ARG A 328 8.66 -4.05 -30.57
N VAL A 329 8.86 -3.81 -29.27
CA VAL A 329 8.18 -4.51 -28.18
C VAL A 329 6.67 -4.47 -28.30
N GLU A 330 6.10 -3.33 -28.75
CA GLU A 330 4.66 -3.20 -28.93
C GLU A 330 4.08 -4.09 -30.03
N TYR A 331 4.90 -4.76 -30.84
CA TYR A 331 4.47 -5.70 -31.89
C TYR A 331 4.55 -7.14 -31.40
N TYR A 332 5.76 -7.64 -31.12
CA TYR A 332 5.94 -9.05 -30.76
C TYR A 332 5.41 -9.40 -29.36
N PHE A 333 5.34 -8.41 -28.47
CA PHE A 333 4.84 -8.60 -27.09
C PHE A 333 3.42 -8.06 -26.90
N SER A 334 2.74 -7.71 -28.00
CA SER A 334 1.45 -7.01 -27.98
C SER A 334 0.33 -7.75 -27.23
N ASP A 335 0.20 -9.06 -27.48
CA ASP A 335 -0.79 -9.93 -26.85
C ASP A 335 -0.55 -10.03 -25.35
N VAL A 336 0.69 -10.27 -24.92
CA VAL A 336 1.07 -10.36 -23.52
C VAL A 336 0.78 -9.04 -22.78
N LEU A 337 1.13 -7.90 -23.38
CA LEU A 337 0.80 -6.58 -22.84
C LEU A 337 -0.71 -6.35 -22.72
N SER A 338 -1.53 -6.96 -23.57
CA SER A 338 -2.98 -6.87 -23.49
C SER A 338 -3.53 -7.75 -22.37
N ILE A 339 -3.06 -8.99 -22.26
CA ILE A 339 -3.58 -10.00 -21.32
C ILE A 339 -3.17 -9.70 -19.88
N ILE A 340 -1.98 -9.13 -19.64
CA ILE A 340 -1.58 -8.67 -18.30
C ILE A 340 -2.59 -7.65 -17.73
N GLU A 341 -3.29 -6.90 -18.58
CA GLU A 341 -4.26 -5.89 -18.19
C GLU A 341 -5.67 -6.44 -17.92
N SER A 342 -5.97 -7.67 -18.36
CA SER A 342 -7.27 -8.31 -18.08
C SER A 342 -7.29 -9.09 -16.78
N ARG A 343 -6.19 -9.05 -16.00
CA ARG A 343 -6.08 -9.74 -14.72
C ARG A 343 -7.21 -9.32 -13.77
N ASN A 344 -7.90 -10.31 -13.22
CA ASN A 344 -8.97 -10.12 -12.26
C ASN A 344 -8.92 -11.19 -11.17
N LYS A 345 -9.51 -10.91 -10.00
CA LYS A 345 -9.62 -11.86 -8.90
C LYS A 345 -10.87 -12.71 -9.06
N VAL A 346 -10.69 -14.01 -9.23
CA VAL A 346 -11.76 -15.02 -9.21
C VAL A 346 -11.46 -15.99 -8.08
N ASN A 347 -12.37 -16.11 -7.11
CA ASN A 347 -12.20 -17.02 -5.95
C ASN A 347 -10.83 -16.87 -5.25
N LYS A 348 -10.39 -15.63 -5.01
CA LYS A 348 -9.08 -15.28 -4.40
C LYS A 348 -7.83 -15.59 -5.25
N THR A 349 -7.98 -16.15 -6.45
CA THR A 349 -6.88 -16.38 -7.41
C THR A 349 -6.89 -15.28 -8.47
N ILE A 350 -5.71 -14.84 -8.92
CA ILE A 350 -5.62 -13.88 -10.02
C ILE A 350 -5.54 -14.66 -11.34
N VAL A 351 -6.52 -14.45 -12.20
CA VAL A 351 -6.58 -15.06 -13.55
C VAL A 351 -6.64 -13.96 -14.60
N SER A 352 -6.10 -14.21 -15.78
CA SER A 352 -6.22 -13.32 -16.95
C SER A 352 -7.13 -13.93 -18.00
N ASP A 353 -7.40 -13.17 -19.07
CA ASP A 353 -8.00 -13.74 -20.28
C ASP A 353 -7.08 -14.81 -20.90
N SER A 354 -7.66 -15.60 -21.81
CA SER A 354 -6.94 -16.62 -22.59
C SER A 354 -5.74 -16.01 -23.31
N LEU A 355 -4.58 -16.68 -23.20
CA LEU A 355 -3.34 -16.25 -23.83
C LEU A 355 -3.35 -16.49 -25.34
N LEU A 356 -4.03 -17.53 -25.81
CA LEU A 356 -4.12 -17.89 -27.21
C LEU A 356 -5.53 -17.72 -27.75
N ASN A 357 -5.64 -17.31 -29.01
CA ASN A 357 -6.89 -17.40 -29.75
C ASN A 357 -7.17 -18.88 -30.07
N ARG A 358 -8.36 -19.36 -29.72
CA ARG A 358 -8.82 -20.73 -29.96
C ARG A 358 -8.74 -21.15 -31.43
N GLU A 359 -8.87 -20.21 -32.37
CA GLU A 359 -8.78 -20.48 -33.82
C GLU A 359 -7.37 -20.90 -34.28
N LEU A 360 -6.32 -20.50 -33.54
CA LEU A 360 -4.93 -20.89 -33.82
C LEU A 360 -4.67 -22.37 -33.53
N LEU A 361 -5.47 -22.97 -32.66
CA LEU A 361 -5.27 -24.33 -32.16
C LEU A 361 -5.93 -25.35 -33.10
N ASP A 362 -5.23 -26.47 -33.31
CA ASP A 362 -5.84 -27.67 -33.85
C ASP A 362 -6.52 -28.48 -32.73
N SER A 363 -7.36 -29.46 -33.10
CA SER A 363 -8.12 -30.25 -32.13
C SER A 363 -7.25 -31.01 -31.12
N ALA A 364 -6.02 -31.40 -31.48
CA ALA A 364 -5.11 -32.07 -30.55
C ALA A 364 -4.52 -31.07 -29.57
N SER A 365 -4.03 -29.94 -30.09
CA SER A 365 -3.41 -28.86 -29.32
C SER A 365 -4.40 -28.11 -28.42
N PHE A 366 -5.70 -28.11 -28.75
CA PHE A 366 -6.73 -27.48 -27.94
C PHE A 366 -6.81 -28.06 -26.52
N SER A 367 -6.57 -29.37 -26.36
CA SER A 367 -6.59 -30.01 -25.04
C SER A 367 -5.47 -29.51 -24.11
N ASP A 368 -4.32 -29.15 -24.70
CA ASP A 368 -3.14 -28.72 -23.97
C ASP A 368 -3.05 -27.20 -23.78
N TYR A 369 -3.59 -26.43 -24.73
CA TYR A 369 -3.38 -24.97 -24.82
C TYR A 369 -4.67 -24.17 -24.99
N GLY A 370 -5.85 -24.79 -24.97
CA GLY A 370 -7.13 -24.14 -25.25
C GLY A 370 -7.59 -23.11 -24.22
N ASP A 371 -7.17 -23.30 -22.96
CA ASP A 371 -7.55 -22.47 -21.82
C ASP A 371 -6.33 -21.96 -21.03
N ILE A 372 -5.16 -21.86 -21.68
CA ILE A 372 -3.98 -21.27 -21.03
C ILE A 372 -4.16 -19.76 -20.86
N TYR A 373 -3.74 -19.24 -19.72
CA TYR A 373 -3.78 -17.84 -19.36
C TYR A 373 -2.46 -17.46 -18.68
N ILE A 374 -2.19 -16.17 -18.44
CA ILE A 374 -1.00 -15.75 -17.70
C ILE A 374 -1.26 -15.95 -16.20
N PRO A 375 -0.66 -16.96 -15.55
CA PRO A 375 -0.91 -17.22 -14.14
C PRO A 375 -0.21 -16.18 -13.25
N ASP A 376 -0.62 -16.10 -11.99
CA ASP A 376 -0.14 -15.07 -11.08
C ASP A 376 1.26 -15.26 -10.50
N ASN A 377 1.86 -16.39 -10.84
CA ASN A 377 3.23 -16.75 -10.53
C ASN A 377 4.21 -16.53 -11.68
N LEU A 378 3.77 -15.97 -12.80
CA LEU A 378 4.63 -15.66 -13.94
C LEU A 378 5.04 -14.19 -13.94
N TYR A 379 6.35 -13.94 -13.93
CA TYR A 379 6.97 -12.61 -13.94
C TYR A 379 7.78 -12.40 -15.20
N PHE A 380 7.50 -11.32 -15.92
CA PHE A 380 8.24 -10.91 -17.12
C PHE A 380 9.31 -9.88 -16.77
N ILE A 381 10.52 -10.07 -17.28
CA ILE A 381 11.62 -9.11 -17.14
C ILE A 381 12.22 -8.84 -18.52
N GLY A 382 12.27 -7.58 -18.94
CA GLY A 382 12.99 -7.15 -20.14
C GLY A 382 14.33 -6.52 -19.78
N THR A 383 15.42 -6.87 -20.44
CA THR A 383 16.70 -6.13 -20.32
C THR A 383 16.89 -5.20 -21.52
N VAL A 384 17.46 -4.03 -21.29
CA VAL A 384 17.60 -2.97 -22.30
C VAL A 384 19.00 -2.38 -22.22
N ASN A 385 19.68 -2.35 -23.36
CA ASN A 385 20.95 -1.65 -23.53
C ASN A 385 20.67 -0.22 -24.01
N MET A 386 21.19 0.77 -23.27
CA MET A 386 20.92 2.20 -23.45
C MET A 386 21.87 2.88 -24.45
N ASP A 387 23.08 2.34 -24.55
CA ASP A 387 24.19 2.75 -25.40
C ASP A 387 23.91 2.54 -26.90
N GLU A 388 23.12 1.53 -27.25
CA GLU A 388 22.85 1.13 -28.65
C GLU A 388 21.37 1.18 -29.03
N THR A 389 20.50 1.86 -28.25
CA THR A 389 19.04 1.71 -28.34
C THR A 389 18.52 1.84 -29.78
N THR A 390 17.99 0.75 -30.31
CA THR A 390 17.54 0.64 -31.71
C THR A 390 16.10 1.16 -31.88
N PHE A 391 15.20 0.83 -30.93
CA PHE A 391 13.82 1.30 -30.93
C PHE A 391 13.40 1.89 -29.57
N PRO A 392 12.84 3.12 -29.54
CA PRO A 392 12.35 3.72 -28.30
C PRO A 392 11.06 3.02 -27.83
N PHE A 393 10.86 2.93 -26.52
CA PHE A 393 9.64 2.37 -25.95
C PHE A 393 8.43 3.29 -26.16
N SER A 394 7.34 2.71 -26.65
CA SER A 394 6.06 3.41 -26.69
C SER A 394 5.46 3.58 -25.29
N LYS A 395 4.63 4.62 -25.10
CA LYS A 395 3.85 4.80 -23.85
C LYS A 395 3.00 3.56 -23.52
N LYS A 396 2.56 2.80 -24.53
CA LYS A 396 1.83 1.54 -24.37
C LYS A 396 2.64 0.52 -23.56
N VAL A 397 3.95 0.42 -23.78
CA VAL A 397 4.83 -0.50 -23.05
C VAL A 397 5.13 0.08 -21.66
N LEU A 398 5.53 1.35 -21.58
CA LEU A 398 5.95 2.00 -20.33
C LEU A 398 4.81 2.10 -19.29
N ASP A 399 3.57 2.31 -19.73
CA ASP A 399 2.43 2.33 -18.83
C ASP A 399 2.16 0.94 -18.19
N ARG A 400 2.75 -0.14 -18.71
CA ARG A 400 2.56 -1.53 -18.26
C ARG A 400 3.78 -2.13 -17.56
N ALA A 401 4.90 -1.43 -17.51
CA ALA A 401 6.14 -1.92 -16.91
C ALA A 401 6.62 -1.01 -15.79
N ASN A 402 7.31 -1.57 -14.80
CA ASN A 402 8.26 -0.80 -13.99
C ASN A 402 9.59 -0.70 -14.74
N VAL A 403 10.30 0.42 -14.65
CA VAL A 403 11.59 0.63 -15.34
C VAL A 403 12.69 0.95 -14.32
N ILE A 404 13.57 0.00 -14.05
CA ILE A 404 14.72 0.22 -13.17
C ILE A 404 15.95 0.49 -14.04
N GLU A 405 16.50 1.70 -13.91
CA GLU A 405 17.78 2.08 -14.50
C GLU A 405 18.93 1.69 -13.56
N LEU A 406 19.88 0.92 -14.07
CA LEU A 406 21.13 0.53 -13.44
C LEU A 406 22.22 1.48 -13.97
N SER A 407 22.41 2.60 -13.28
CA SER A 407 23.37 3.65 -13.63
C SER A 407 24.78 3.37 -13.10
N ASP A 408 24.87 2.87 -11.87
CA ASP A 408 26.12 2.76 -11.14
C ASP A 408 26.48 1.29 -10.91
N VAL A 409 27.60 0.87 -11.50
CA VAL A 409 28.20 -0.44 -11.20
C VAL A 409 29.35 -0.18 -10.26
N ASP A 410 29.20 -0.59 -9.00
CA ASP A 410 30.33 -0.66 -8.10
C ASP A 410 31.27 -1.79 -8.58
N LEU A 411 32.42 -1.40 -9.12
CA LEU A 411 33.48 -2.32 -9.53
C LEU A 411 34.29 -2.84 -8.33
N GLY A 412 33.96 -2.38 -7.12
CA GLY A 412 34.46 -2.91 -5.86
C GLY A 412 34.13 -4.40 -5.72
N TYR A 413 35.06 -5.13 -5.10
CA TYR A 413 34.87 -6.52 -4.73
C TYR A 413 34.93 -6.63 -3.21
N ALA A 414 34.09 -7.50 -2.64
CA ALA A 414 34.25 -7.96 -1.27
C ALA A 414 34.62 -9.45 -1.31
N PHE A 415 35.91 -9.77 -1.19
CA PHE A 415 36.40 -11.14 -0.95
C PHE A 415 36.30 -11.52 0.53
N GLU A 416 35.56 -10.77 1.35
CA GLU A 416 35.31 -11.19 2.73
C GLU A 416 34.77 -12.63 2.71
N ASP A 417 35.13 -13.43 3.71
CA ASP A 417 34.69 -14.82 3.89
C ASP A 417 33.15 -14.87 4.06
N VAL A 418 32.42 -14.60 2.97
CA VAL A 418 30.98 -14.73 2.93
C VAL A 418 30.73 -16.23 2.85
N GLU A 419 30.32 -16.82 3.96
CA GLU A 419 29.83 -18.21 3.98
C GLU A 419 28.87 -18.42 2.80
N GLU A 420 28.98 -19.55 2.12
CA GLU A 420 28.12 -19.83 0.97
C GLU A 420 26.66 -19.83 1.41
N VAL A 421 25.92 -18.79 1.00
CA VAL A 421 24.50 -18.69 1.27
C VAL A 421 23.74 -19.57 0.29
N LEU A 422 23.03 -20.57 0.80
CA LEU A 422 22.20 -21.43 -0.02
C LEU A 422 20.91 -20.71 -0.44
N PRO A 423 20.43 -20.93 -1.68
CA PRO A 423 19.16 -20.37 -2.13
C PRO A 423 18.00 -20.93 -1.31
N LYS A 424 17.01 -20.10 -1.01
CA LYS A 424 15.80 -20.49 -0.29
C LYS A 424 14.65 -20.62 -1.25
N THR A 425 13.97 -21.76 -1.28
CA THR A 425 12.78 -21.91 -2.15
C THR A 425 11.60 -21.16 -1.53
N LEU A 426 11.22 -20.04 -2.13
CA LEU A 426 10.05 -19.26 -1.73
C LEU A 426 8.82 -19.63 -2.58
N ASN A 427 7.65 -19.53 -1.96
CA ASN A 427 6.34 -19.65 -2.60
C ASN A 427 6.03 -18.36 -3.38
N ASN A 428 5.17 -18.46 -4.38
CA ASN A 428 4.66 -17.32 -5.12
C ASN A 428 4.02 -16.22 -4.25
N ASP A 429 3.45 -16.56 -3.10
CA ASP A 429 2.91 -15.58 -2.14
C ASP A 429 3.91 -14.47 -1.76
N PHE A 430 5.22 -14.76 -1.86
CA PHE A 430 6.27 -13.76 -1.68
C PHE A 430 6.15 -12.59 -2.69
N LEU A 431 5.90 -12.88 -3.97
CA LEU A 431 5.86 -11.89 -5.05
C LEU A 431 4.45 -11.60 -5.58
N ARG A 432 3.44 -12.38 -5.20
CA ARG A 432 2.07 -12.21 -5.71
C ARG A 432 1.54 -10.85 -5.28
N SER A 433 0.88 -10.14 -6.21
CA SER A 433 0.19 -8.89 -5.87
C SER A 433 -1.08 -9.17 -5.05
N ASP A 434 -1.26 -8.43 -3.97
CA ASP A 434 -2.45 -8.39 -3.14
C ASP A 434 -3.49 -7.37 -3.64
N PHE A 435 -3.10 -6.42 -4.49
CA PHE A 435 -3.96 -5.37 -5.03
C PHE A 435 -4.03 -5.43 -6.56
N LEU A 436 -5.24 -5.28 -7.12
CA LEU A 436 -5.44 -5.10 -8.56
C LEU A 436 -6.08 -3.75 -8.88
N THR A 437 -6.86 -3.20 -7.95
CA THR A 437 -7.52 -1.90 -8.11
C THR A 437 -7.32 -1.03 -6.87
N LEU A 438 -7.39 0.30 -7.03
CA LEU A 438 -7.28 1.22 -5.89
C LEU A 438 -8.35 0.99 -4.80
N LYS A 439 -9.49 0.40 -5.16
CA LYS A 439 -10.54 0.05 -4.19
C LYS A 439 -10.07 -1.01 -3.18
N ASP A 440 -9.16 -1.90 -3.60
CA ASP A 440 -8.56 -2.91 -2.72
C ASP A 440 -7.72 -2.27 -1.60
N CYS A 441 -7.32 -1.00 -1.77
CA CYS A 441 -6.44 -0.27 -0.88
C CYS A 441 -7.18 0.61 0.15
N ALA A 442 -8.49 0.46 0.32
CA ALA A 442 -9.31 1.36 1.16
C ALA A 442 -8.84 1.45 2.63
N VAL A 443 -8.16 0.42 3.15
CA VAL A 443 -7.60 0.40 4.51
C VAL A 443 -6.36 1.30 4.64
N TYR A 444 -5.71 1.65 3.53
CA TYR A 444 -4.47 2.43 3.47
C TYR A 444 -4.70 3.87 2.99
N ASP A 445 -5.87 4.44 3.30
CA ASP A 445 -6.31 5.75 2.80
C ASP A 445 -5.29 6.87 3.06
N ASP A 446 -4.63 6.89 4.21
CA ASP A 446 -3.63 7.90 4.55
C ASP A 446 -2.43 7.88 3.56
N ILE A 447 -1.94 6.69 3.18
CA ILE A 447 -0.83 6.51 2.23
C ILE A 447 -1.29 6.87 0.83
N VAL A 448 -2.46 6.36 0.44
CA VAL A 448 -3.08 6.64 -0.88
C VAL A 448 -3.26 8.15 -1.07
N TYR A 449 -3.81 8.85 -0.07
CA TYR A 449 -3.99 10.29 -0.10
C TYR A 449 -2.66 11.02 -0.27
N LYS A 450 -1.65 10.66 0.55
CA LYS A 450 -0.32 11.27 0.49
C LYS A 450 0.33 11.07 -0.89
N THR A 451 0.33 9.85 -1.41
CA THR A 451 0.86 9.52 -2.74
C THR A 451 0.11 10.27 -3.85
N ILE A 452 -1.23 10.25 -3.84
CA ILE A 452 -2.04 10.91 -4.88
C ILE A 452 -1.85 12.43 -4.86
N SER A 453 -1.64 13.06 -3.70
CA SER A 453 -1.37 14.50 -3.62
C SER A 453 -0.13 14.87 -4.43
N ILE A 454 0.98 14.14 -4.22
CA ILE A 454 2.24 14.35 -4.95
C ILE A 454 2.04 14.07 -6.45
N LEU A 455 1.33 12.99 -6.80
CA LEU A 455 1.05 12.66 -8.20
C LEU A 455 0.22 13.73 -8.91
N LYS A 456 -0.71 14.40 -8.21
CA LYS A 456 -1.49 15.50 -8.80
C LYS A 456 -0.60 16.70 -9.12
N GLU A 457 0.30 17.06 -8.22
CA GLU A 457 1.27 18.14 -8.44
C GLU A 457 2.14 17.85 -9.67
N ILE A 458 2.70 16.64 -9.75
CA ILE A 458 3.50 16.23 -10.91
C ILE A 458 2.68 16.19 -12.20
N ASN A 459 1.48 15.60 -12.19
CA ASN A 459 0.66 15.46 -13.39
C ASN A 459 0.18 16.82 -13.93
N ASN A 460 0.09 17.85 -13.08
CA ASN A 460 -0.24 19.21 -13.52
C ASN A 460 0.83 19.79 -14.44
N VAL A 461 2.12 19.53 -14.18
CA VAL A 461 3.25 20.09 -14.94
C VAL A 461 3.60 19.28 -16.20
N LEU A 462 3.27 17.98 -16.25
CA LEU A 462 3.67 17.08 -17.34
C LEU A 462 3.07 17.38 -18.73
N GLY A 463 2.04 18.23 -18.85
CA GLY A 463 1.45 18.60 -20.15
C GLY A 463 1.04 17.40 -21.01
N TYR A 464 1.67 17.21 -22.19
CA TYR A 464 1.43 16.08 -23.10
C TYR A 464 1.87 14.71 -22.52
N TYR A 465 2.70 14.72 -21.49
CA TYR A 465 3.23 13.53 -20.82
C TYR A 465 2.42 13.14 -19.59
N ARG A 466 1.19 13.63 -19.43
CA ARG A 466 0.30 13.21 -18.35
C ARG A 466 0.09 11.69 -18.31
N PHE A 467 -0.08 11.15 -17.10
CA PHE A 467 -0.41 9.75 -16.89
C PHE A 467 -1.86 9.57 -16.39
N GLY A 468 -2.39 8.37 -16.61
CA GLY A 468 -3.74 7.98 -16.25
C GLY A 468 -3.83 7.16 -14.96
N TYR A 469 -5.01 6.58 -14.72
CA TYR A 469 -5.32 5.83 -13.51
C TYR A 469 -4.42 4.63 -13.26
N ARG A 470 -3.95 3.95 -14.32
CA ARG A 470 -3.06 2.80 -14.21
C ARG A 470 -1.77 3.13 -13.48
N VAL A 471 -1.05 4.15 -13.96
CA VAL A 471 0.20 4.61 -13.36
C VAL A 471 -0.05 5.09 -11.93
N ARG A 472 -1.15 5.81 -11.67
CA ARG A 472 -1.54 6.23 -10.32
C ARG A 472 -1.70 5.03 -9.37
N ASP A 473 -2.44 4.01 -9.79
CA ASP A 473 -2.77 2.86 -8.97
C ASP A 473 -1.52 2.05 -8.66
N GLU A 474 -0.67 1.81 -9.66
CA GLU A 474 0.62 1.13 -9.48
C GLU A 474 1.52 1.85 -8.47
N ILE A 475 1.67 3.16 -8.58
CA ILE A 475 2.46 3.95 -7.61
C ILE A 475 1.86 3.87 -6.20
N CYS A 476 0.53 3.83 -6.07
CA CYS A 476 -0.12 3.63 -4.77
C CYS A 476 0.16 2.23 -4.21
N PHE A 477 0.07 1.18 -5.03
CA PHE A 477 0.35 -0.18 -4.59
C PHE A 477 1.80 -0.31 -4.11
N TYR A 478 2.74 0.26 -4.86
CA TYR A 478 4.16 0.28 -4.52
C TYR A 478 4.40 0.92 -3.15
N THR A 479 3.86 2.14 -2.91
CA THR A 479 4.05 2.84 -1.63
C THR A 479 3.34 2.17 -0.47
N ILE A 480 2.19 1.53 -0.72
CA ILE A 480 1.49 0.72 0.29
C ILE A 480 2.34 -0.49 0.68
N TYR A 481 2.82 -1.28 -0.28
CA TYR A 481 3.69 -2.43 0.02
C TYR A 481 4.95 -2.01 0.77
N ASN A 482 5.58 -0.89 0.36
CA ASN A 482 6.72 -0.34 1.09
C ASN A 482 6.38 -0.04 2.56
N SER A 483 5.21 0.58 2.79
CA SER A 483 4.74 0.91 4.15
C SER A 483 4.40 -0.34 4.98
N ILE A 484 3.75 -1.33 4.38
CA ILE A 484 3.40 -2.60 5.04
C ILE A 484 4.66 -3.34 5.50
N TYR A 485 5.69 -3.41 4.65
CA TYR A 485 6.88 -4.21 4.92
C TYR A 485 8.04 -3.41 5.54
N GLY A 486 7.95 -2.08 5.60
CA GLY A 486 8.97 -1.22 6.19
C GLY A 486 10.34 -1.36 5.52
N LEU A 487 10.34 -1.40 4.18
CA LEU A 487 11.56 -1.63 3.38
C LEU A 487 12.39 -0.35 3.22
N MET A 488 11.75 0.77 2.92
CA MET A 488 12.39 2.08 2.71
C MET A 488 11.57 3.21 3.33
N TYR A 489 12.15 4.41 3.46
CA TYR A 489 11.36 5.58 3.80
C TYR A 489 10.38 5.93 2.67
N PHE A 490 9.26 6.57 3.02
CA PHE A 490 8.22 6.90 2.03
C PHE A 490 8.75 7.79 0.90
N ASP A 491 9.60 8.77 1.22
CA ASP A 491 10.13 9.69 0.22
C ASP A 491 11.12 8.98 -0.73
N ASP A 492 11.92 8.01 -0.25
CA ASP A 492 12.76 7.15 -1.10
C ASP A 492 11.90 6.29 -2.05
N ALA A 493 10.83 5.70 -1.53
CA ALA A 493 9.90 4.90 -2.33
C ALA A 493 9.20 5.75 -3.41
N MET A 494 8.80 6.98 -3.07
CA MET A 494 8.26 7.93 -4.06
C MET A 494 9.30 8.37 -5.08
N ASP A 495 10.55 8.57 -4.67
CA ASP A 495 11.65 8.94 -5.57
C ASP A 495 11.88 7.86 -6.63
N TYR A 496 11.94 6.57 -6.22
CA TYR A 496 11.98 5.46 -7.17
C TYR A 496 10.79 5.46 -8.13
N GLU A 497 9.56 5.64 -7.63
CA GLU A 497 8.36 5.66 -8.47
C GLU A 497 8.35 6.82 -9.49
N ILE A 498 8.86 7.99 -9.12
CA ILE A 498 9.02 9.11 -10.06
C ILE A 498 10.04 8.74 -11.15
N LEU A 499 11.19 8.20 -10.75
CA LEU A 499 12.26 7.76 -11.64
C LEU A 499 11.81 6.64 -12.60
N GLN A 500 11.00 5.67 -12.14
CA GLN A 500 10.67 4.47 -12.92
C GLN A 500 9.31 4.49 -13.63
N LYS A 501 8.36 5.32 -13.20
CA LYS A 501 7.01 5.41 -13.80
C LYS A 501 6.76 6.71 -14.54
N ILE A 502 7.43 7.80 -14.16
CA ILE A 502 7.12 9.14 -14.68
C ILE A 502 8.19 9.59 -15.68
N LEU A 503 9.45 9.68 -15.27
CA LEU A 503 10.54 10.19 -16.10
C LEU A 503 10.80 9.39 -17.40
N PRO A 504 10.64 8.05 -17.47
CA PRO A 504 10.92 7.28 -18.69
C PRO A 504 10.05 7.67 -19.89
N ARG A 505 8.94 8.35 -19.61
CA ARG A 505 7.97 8.81 -20.61
C ARG A 505 8.42 10.10 -21.29
N ILE A 506 9.37 10.84 -20.71
CA ILE A 506 9.80 12.17 -21.15
C ILE A 506 10.96 12.04 -22.15
N ASN A 507 10.76 12.59 -23.35
CA ASN A 507 11.77 12.76 -24.39
C ASN A 507 11.34 13.84 -25.40
N GLY A 508 12.28 14.50 -26.06
CA GLY A 508 12.02 15.43 -27.16
C GLY A 508 12.95 16.65 -27.18
N SER A 509 12.73 17.53 -28.16
CA SER A 509 13.54 18.73 -28.44
C SER A 509 12.79 20.07 -28.26
N SER A 510 11.51 20.04 -27.86
CA SER A 510 10.74 21.26 -27.65
C SER A 510 11.17 22.01 -26.40
N ILE A 511 11.19 23.35 -26.46
CA ILE A 511 11.47 24.20 -25.29
C ILE A 511 10.49 23.95 -24.14
N SER A 512 9.27 23.50 -24.45
CA SER A 512 8.28 23.10 -23.44
C SER A 512 8.76 21.95 -22.55
N ILE A 513 9.66 21.08 -23.04
CA ILE A 513 10.25 19.99 -22.27
C ILE A 513 11.26 20.54 -21.26
N LYS A 514 12.15 21.45 -21.66
CA LYS A 514 13.06 22.13 -20.71
C LYS A 514 12.26 22.80 -19.60
N LYS A 515 11.18 23.53 -19.94
CA LYS A 515 10.32 24.16 -18.95
C LYS A 515 9.69 23.15 -17.99
N MET A 516 9.17 22.05 -18.51
CA MET A 516 8.60 20.97 -17.70
C MET A 516 9.63 20.35 -16.77
N LEU A 517 10.85 20.08 -17.25
CA LEU A 517 11.93 19.51 -16.43
C LEU A 517 12.29 20.44 -15.26
N ILE A 518 12.36 21.76 -15.51
CA ILE A 518 12.58 22.75 -14.45
C ILE A 518 11.46 22.71 -13.39
N GLU A 519 10.19 22.67 -13.82
CA GLU A 519 9.06 22.60 -12.89
C GLU A 519 9.01 21.27 -12.12
N LEU A 520 9.35 20.15 -12.77
CA LEU A 520 9.51 18.86 -12.10
C LEU A 520 10.64 18.89 -11.07
N PHE A 521 11.78 19.51 -11.38
CA PHE A 521 12.90 19.66 -10.45
C PHE A 521 12.48 20.46 -9.21
N LYS A 522 11.70 21.54 -9.36
CA LYS A 522 11.18 22.32 -8.22
C LYS A 522 10.31 21.46 -7.30
N ILE A 523 9.42 20.65 -7.87
CA ILE A 523 8.58 19.71 -7.09
C ILE A 523 9.48 18.68 -6.37
N CYS A 524 10.44 18.09 -7.09
CA CYS A 524 11.28 17.01 -6.56
C CYS A 524 12.30 17.47 -5.52
N SER A 525 12.77 18.71 -5.60
CA SER A 525 13.73 19.29 -4.65
C SER A 525 13.08 19.73 -3.33
N GLY A 526 11.75 19.82 -3.25
CA GLY A 526 11.05 20.28 -2.04
C GLY A 526 10.65 21.77 -2.08
N ASN A 527 10.37 22.30 -3.27
CA ASN A 527 9.74 23.60 -3.53
C ASN A 527 10.63 24.86 -3.31
N LEU A 528 11.75 24.94 -4.03
CA LEU A 528 12.62 26.12 -4.13
C LEU A 528 12.07 27.15 -5.14
N GLU A 529 10.86 27.68 -4.90
CA GLU A 529 10.06 28.45 -5.89
C GLU A 529 10.69 29.74 -6.46
N ASN A 530 11.88 30.17 -6.03
CA ASN A 530 12.51 31.41 -6.51
C ASN A 530 13.98 31.25 -6.96
N ARG A 531 14.50 30.03 -7.13
CA ARG A 531 15.93 29.80 -7.48
C ARG A 531 16.19 29.38 -8.93
N PHE A 532 15.16 28.92 -9.65
CA PHE A 532 15.31 28.36 -10.99
C PHE A 532 14.41 29.10 -11.99
N GLU A 533 15.00 30.09 -12.67
CA GLU A 533 14.40 30.80 -13.80
C GLU A 533 14.77 30.14 -15.14
N TYR A 534 14.08 30.52 -16.22
CA TYR A 534 14.25 29.97 -17.58
C TYR A 534 15.51 30.50 -18.29
N GLU A 535 16.65 30.56 -17.59
CA GLU A 535 17.93 31.06 -18.09
C GLU A 535 18.71 29.97 -18.88
N SER A 536 19.83 30.36 -19.50
CA SER A 536 20.87 29.41 -19.93
C SER A 536 21.57 28.82 -18.69
N ASP A 537 21.97 27.55 -18.77
CA ASP A 537 22.77 26.85 -17.76
C ASP A 537 22.06 26.57 -16.43
N VAL A 538 20.75 26.37 -16.45
CA VAL A 538 19.97 26.04 -15.24
C VAL A 538 20.37 24.67 -14.67
N SER A 539 20.89 23.78 -15.52
CA SER A 539 21.31 22.44 -15.10
C SER A 539 22.48 22.47 -14.10
N GLU A 540 23.44 23.40 -14.22
CA GLU A 540 24.54 23.54 -13.26
C GLU A 540 24.01 23.89 -11.86
N LYS A 541 23.09 24.86 -11.77
CA LYS A 541 22.40 25.23 -10.51
C LYS A 541 21.61 24.05 -9.94
N MET A 542 21.00 23.23 -10.80
CA MET A 542 20.30 22.02 -10.35
C MET A 542 21.27 21.03 -9.70
N PHE A 543 22.45 20.80 -10.29
CA PHE A 543 23.44 19.87 -9.73
C PHE A 543 23.95 20.28 -8.34
N GLU A 544 24.08 21.59 -8.08
CA GLU A 544 24.51 22.10 -6.77
C GLU A 544 23.50 21.81 -5.64
N GLU A 545 22.20 21.72 -5.97
CA GLU A 545 21.11 21.60 -4.98
C GLU A 545 20.66 20.15 -4.72
N ILE A 546 21.16 19.18 -5.50
CA ILE A 546 20.78 17.76 -5.40
C ILE A 546 20.99 17.18 -3.99
N SER A 547 22.06 17.58 -3.31
CA SER A 547 22.44 17.01 -2.01
C SER A 547 21.37 17.20 -0.91
N ASN A 548 20.53 18.23 -1.04
CA ASN A 548 19.46 18.55 -0.09
C ASN A 548 18.06 18.26 -0.67
N ALA A 549 17.97 17.65 -1.86
CA ALA A 549 16.71 17.42 -2.55
C ALA A 549 15.87 16.34 -1.85
N LYS A 550 14.55 16.56 -1.82
CA LYS A 550 13.59 15.60 -1.26
C LYS A 550 13.57 14.26 -2.01
N TYR A 551 13.59 14.31 -3.34
CA TYR A 551 13.67 13.13 -4.23
C TYR A 551 14.97 13.21 -5.03
N ARG A 552 16.06 12.81 -4.38
CA ARG A 552 17.42 13.00 -4.86
C ARG A 552 17.68 12.35 -6.23
N LYS A 553 17.30 11.07 -6.42
CA LYS A 553 17.56 10.31 -7.66
C LYS A 553 16.80 10.92 -8.84
N SER A 554 15.55 11.31 -8.62
CA SER A 554 14.74 12.01 -9.60
C SER A 554 15.34 13.38 -9.95
N CYS A 555 15.79 14.14 -8.96
CA CYS A 555 16.48 15.41 -9.18
C CYS A 555 17.78 15.24 -9.98
N GLU A 556 18.61 14.24 -9.67
CA GLU A 556 19.82 13.88 -10.44
C GLU A 556 19.48 13.61 -11.90
N LYS A 557 18.48 12.75 -12.16
CA LYS A 557 18.06 12.42 -13.52
C LYS A 557 17.47 13.62 -14.27
N ILE A 558 16.64 14.44 -13.61
CA ILE A 558 16.07 15.65 -14.20
C ILE A 558 17.15 16.66 -14.55
N ALA A 559 18.15 16.86 -13.67
CA ALA A 559 19.28 17.76 -13.92
C ALA A 559 20.10 17.28 -15.14
N PHE A 560 20.39 15.98 -15.20
CA PHE A 560 21.06 15.37 -16.35
C PHE A 560 20.26 15.53 -17.66
N MET A 561 18.96 15.23 -17.63
CA MET A 561 18.08 15.42 -18.79
C MET A 561 18.02 16.89 -19.23
N THR A 562 18.04 17.83 -18.28
CA THR A 562 18.04 19.27 -18.57
C THR A 562 19.36 19.70 -19.21
N ARG A 563 20.49 19.23 -18.68
CA ARG A 563 21.82 19.46 -19.26
C ARG A 563 21.91 18.98 -20.70
N ARG A 564 21.45 17.75 -20.97
CA ARG A 564 21.39 17.20 -22.34
C ARG A 564 20.56 18.05 -23.28
N TYR A 565 19.42 18.55 -22.81
CA TYR A 565 18.63 19.48 -23.61
C TYR A 565 19.41 20.77 -23.93
N GLU A 566 20.16 21.32 -22.97
CA GLU A 566 20.96 22.54 -23.15
C GLU A 566 22.15 22.34 -24.10
N GLU A 567 22.84 21.19 -24.01
CA GLU A 567 24.00 20.85 -24.83
C GLU A 567 23.61 20.39 -26.24
N ASP A 568 22.62 19.48 -26.34
CA ASP A 568 22.31 18.75 -27.58
C ASP A 568 21.00 19.22 -28.26
N GLY A 569 20.20 20.08 -27.60
CA GLY A 569 18.88 20.52 -28.09
C GLY A 569 17.80 19.43 -28.04
N PHE A 570 18.11 18.26 -27.49
CA PHE A 570 17.22 17.11 -27.33
C PHE A 570 17.52 16.43 -25.99
N THR A 571 16.50 15.87 -25.36
CA THR A 571 16.67 15.07 -24.15
C THR A 571 15.79 13.84 -24.19
N SER A 572 16.24 12.79 -23.51
CA SER A 572 15.50 11.56 -23.32
C SER A 572 15.93 10.98 -21.98
N TYR A 573 15.00 10.36 -21.26
CA TYR A 573 15.37 9.52 -20.12
C TYR A 573 16.36 8.41 -20.52
N TRP A 574 16.29 7.98 -21.80
CA TRP A 574 17.03 6.84 -22.31
C TRP A 574 18.40 7.13 -22.90
N LEU A 575 18.88 8.38 -22.81
CA LEU A 575 20.18 8.81 -23.35
C LEU A 575 21.12 9.27 -22.24
#